data_AF-A0A2H9SKM6-F1
#
_entry.id   AF-A0A2H9SKM6-F1
#
_cell.length_a   1.000
_cell.length_b   1.000
_cell.length_c   1.000
_cell.angle_alpha   90.00
_cell.angle_beta   90.00
_cell.angle_gamma   90.00
#
_symmetry.space_group_name_H-M   'P 1'
#
loop_
_entity.id
_entity.type
_entity.pdbx_description
1 polymer ?
#
loop_
_entity_poly.entity_id
_entity_poly.type
_entity_poly.pdbx_seq_one_letter_code
_entity_poly.pdbx_strand_id
1 'polypeptide(L)'
;MPNEKKQLEAIKNAALEKAKQSPNTGMDAYVVPGVEDEGHTLIQAYKEAFGGKAGYKEPVNQEGHIAFSFPQKGDAEQFFMSQAQKGIKMTIATNTCEVVGYSSEDGHLYHPDGEEFQQGDGFKSSEITLDNFVLPSAARP
;
A
#
# COMPACT_ATOMS: atom_id res chain seq x y z
N MET A 1 32.75 -13.47 5.73
CA MET A 1 31.69 -12.71 6.41
C MET A 1 30.33 -13.38 6.14
N PRO A 2 29.89 -14.36 6.96
CA PRO A 2 28.64 -15.11 6.74
C PRO A 2 27.46 -14.61 7.61
N ASN A 3 27.63 -13.55 8.40
CA ASN A 3 26.67 -13.18 9.45
C ASN A 3 25.48 -12.33 8.98
N GLU A 4 25.58 -11.61 7.86
CA GLU A 4 24.51 -10.67 7.46
C GLU A 4 23.31 -11.37 6.84
N LYS A 5 23.52 -12.38 5.99
CA LYS A 5 22.41 -13.15 5.38
C LYS A 5 21.59 -13.92 6.43
N LYS A 6 22.27 -14.50 7.42
CA LYS A 6 21.63 -15.26 8.49
C LYS A 6 20.81 -14.37 9.44
N GLN A 7 21.27 -13.14 9.67
CA GLN A 7 20.51 -12.16 10.44
C GLN A 7 19.31 -11.62 9.65
N LEU A 8 19.46 -11.39 8.34
CA LEU A 8 18.35 -10.98 7.49
C LEU A 8 17.25 -12.05 7.41
N GLU A 9 17.62 -13.33 7.28
CA GLU A 9 16.66 -14.45 7.34
C GLU A 9 15.98 -14.58 8.71
N ALA A 10 16.72 -14.38 9.80
CA ALA A 10 16.16 -14.41 11.15
C ALA A 10 15.15 -13.27 11.37
N ILE A 11 15.44 -12.07 10.86
CA ILE A 11 14.53 -10.92 10.92
C ILE A 11 13.27 -11.18 10.08
N LYS A 12 13.42 -11.72 8.86
CA LYS A 12 12.28 -12.11 8.00
C LYS A 12 11.39 -13.17 8.67
N ASN A 13 11.99 -14.20 9.25
CA ASN A 13 11.24 -15.25 9.94
C ASN A 13 10.57 -14.73 11.22
N ALA A 14 11.22 -13.85 11.98
CA ALA A 14 10.63 -13.24 13.16
C ALA A 14 9.45 -12.29 12.82
N ALA A 15 9.56 -11.55 11.71
CA ALA A 15 8.45 -10.75 11.19
C ALA A 15 7.28 -11.64 10.72
N LEU A 16 7.58 -12.75 10.04
CA LEU A 16 6.59 -13.72 9.58
C LEU A 16 5.87 -14.42 10.76
N GLU A 17 6.59 -14.78 11.81
CA GLU A 17 6.02 -15.39 13.03
C GLU A 17 5.19 -14.38 13.84
N LYS A 18 5.62 -13.11 13.91
CA LYS A 18 4.83 -12.03 14.52
C LYS A 18 3.54 -11.74 13.75
N ALA A 19 3.57 -11.86 12.41
CA ALA A 19 2.38 -11.73 11.58
C ALA A 19 1.37 -12.87 11.82
N LYS A 20 1.82 -14.08 12.19
CA LYS A 20 0.93 -15.22 12.50
C LYS A 20 0.26 -15.13 13.88
N GLN A 21 0.82 -14.38 14.83
CA GLN A 21 0.31 -14.27 16.21
C GLN A 21 -0.60 -13.05 16.44
N SER A 22 -0.69 -12.14 15.48
CA SER A 22 -1.62 -11.02 15.56
C SER A 22 -2.88 -11.37 14.75
N PRO A 23 -4.10 -11.36 15.33
CA PRO A 23 -5.34 -11.44 14.56
C PRO A 23 -5.60 -10.13 13.79
N ASN A 24 -4.54 -9.49 13.27
CA ASN A 24 -4.65 -8.37 12.35
C ASN A 24 -5.09 -8.97 11.02
N THR A 25 -6.40 -8.95 10.79
CA THR A 25 -6.99 -9.27 9.48
C THR A 25 -6.80 -8.14 8.48
N GLY A 26 -6.23 -7.01 8.90
CA GLY A 26 -5.90 -5.89 8.05
C GLY A 26 -4.63 -6.07 7.22
N MET A 27 -4.16 -4.98 6.63
CA MET A 27 -3.15 -4.98 5.57
C MET A 27 -2.05 -3.98 5.87
N ASP A 28 -0.79 -4.39 5.69
CA ASP A 28 0.33 -3.46 5.59
C ASP A 28 0.55 -3.11 4.11
N ALA A 29 0.46 -1.83 3.76
CA ALA A 29 0.57 -1.33 2.41
C ALA A 29 1.77 -0.40 2.26
N TYR A 30 2.50 -0.53 1.17
CA TYR A 30 3.61 0.31 0.77
C TYR A 30 3.19 1.13 -0.43
N VAL A 31 3.24 2.45 -0.29
CA VAL A 31 2.68 3.36 -1.28
C VAL A 31 3.77 4.24 -1.83
N VAL A 32 3.83 4.33 -3.16
CA VAL A 32 4.66 5.30 -3.87
C VAL A 32 3.72 6.39 -4.42
N PRO A 33 3.78 7.61 -3.88
CA PRO A 33 2.97 8.72 -4.40
C PRO A 33 3.50 9.17 -5.76
N GLY A 34 2.64 9.77 -6.58
CA GLY A 34 3.03 10.32 -7.88
C GLY A 34 4.00 11.50 -7.77
N VAL A 35 3.82 12.32 -6.73
CA VAL A 35 4.73 13.42 -6.32
C VAL A 35 4.83 13.55 -4.80
N GLU A 36 5.82 14.29 -4.30
CA GLU A 36 6.07 14.44 -2.85
C GLU A 36 4.87 15.06 -2.08
N ASP A 37 4.23 16.09 -2.64
CA ASP A 37 3.04 16.73 -2.06
C ASP A 37 1.85 15.77 -1.88
N GLU A 38 1.67 14.82 -2.81
CA GLU A 38 0.64 13.78 -2.68
C GLU A 38 0.95 12.84 -1.51
N GLY A 39 2.23 12.56 -1.27
CA GLY A 39 2.67 11.78 -0.12
C GLY A 39 2.26 12.42 1.22
N HIS A 40 2.47 13.73 1.36
CA HIS A 40 2.01 14.47 2.54
C HIS A 40 0.48 14.44 2.70
N THR A 41 -0.24 14.59 1.59
CA THR A 41 -1.71 14.55 1.55
C THR A 41 -2.24 13.18 1.99
N LEU A 42 -1.63 12.09 1.52
CA LEU A 42 -1.97 10.72 1.92
C LEU A 42 -1.74 10.47 3.41
N ILE A 43 -0.60 10.92 3.94
CA ILE A 43 -0.26 10.79 5.37
C ILE A 43 -1.28 11.54 6.23
N GLN A 44 -1.65 12.77 5.84
CA GLN A 44 -2.63 13.55 6.58
C GLN A 44 -4.02 12.88 6.53
N ALA A 45 -4.47 12.48 5.34
CA ALA A 45 -5.77 11.82 5.18
C ALA A 45 -5.85 10.51 6.00
N TYR A 46 -4.76 9.76 6.05
CA TYR A 46 -4.67 8.55 6.87
C TYR A 46 -4.72 8.85 8.37
N LYS A 47 -3.99 9.88 8.83
CA LYS A 47 -4.04 10.35 10.23
C LYS A 47 -5.45 10.78 10.63
N GLU A 48 -6.16 11.48 9.76
CA GLU A 48 -7.55 11.90 9.99
C GLU A 48 -8.51 10.71 10.05
N ALA A 49 -8.34 9.72 9.17
CA ALA A 49 -9.23 8.56 9.11
C ALA A 49 -8.98 7.52 10.21
N PHE A 50 -7.73 7.35 10.65
CA PHE A 50 -7.33 6.24 11.52
C PHE A 50 -6.63 6.66 12.81
N GLY A 51 -6.16 7.90 12.97
CA GLY A 51 -5.31 8.33 14.09
C GLY A 51 -5.89 8.12 15.49
N GLY A 52 -7.22 8.05 15.62
CA GLY A 52 -7.91 7.75 16.87
C GLY A 52 -8.37 6.29 17.05
N LYS A 53 -8.13 5.41 16.07
CA LYS A 53 -8.60 4.02 16.10
C LYS A 53 -7.62 3.11 16.86
N ALA A 54 -8.16 2.11 17.54
CA ALA A 54 -7.36 1.05 18.16
C ALA A 54 -6.58 0.29 17.07
N GLY A 55 -5.26 0.11 17.28
CA GLY A 55 -4.38 -0.53 16.30
C GLY A 55 -3.78 0.42 15.26
N TYR A 56 -4.06 1.73 15.35
CA TYR A 56 -3.39 2.74 14.54
C TYR A 56 -1.87 2.70 14.75
N LYS A 57 -1.15 2.79 13.64
CA LYS A 57 0.28 3.05 13.60
C LYS A 57 0.54 4.26 12.72
N GLU A 58 1.44 5.12 13.16
CA GLU A 58 1.85 6.27 12.37
C GLU A 58 2.53 5.80 11.07
N PRO A 59 2.14 6.34 9.90
CA PRO A 59 2.77 5.95 8.65
C PRO A 59 4.22 6.41 8.61
N VAL A 60 5.07 5.56 8.06
CA VAL A 60 6.52 5.82 7.96
C VAL A 60 6.85 6.16 6.52
N ASN A 61 7.42 7.33 6.29
CA ASN A 61 7.97 7.72 4.99
C ASN A 61 9.47 7.40 4.96
N GLN A 62 9.88 6.50 4.08
CA GLN A 62 11.28 6.15 3.83
C GLN A 62 11.56 6.15 2.34
N GLU A 63 12.53 6.95 1.90
CA GLU A 63 13.05 6.95 0.52
C GLU A 63 11.99 7.18 -0.57
N GLY A 64 10.92 7.91 -0.27
CA GLY A 64 9.81 8.15 -1.21
C GLY A 64 8.70 7.09 -1.18
N HIS A 65 8.78 6.13 -0.24
CA HIS A 65 7.77 5.11 0.00
C HIS A 65 7.11 5.37 1.36
N ILE A 66 5.79 5.26 1.41
CA ILE A 66 5.00 5.46 2.62
C ILE A 66 4.39 4.12 3.04
N ALA A 67 4.75 3.66 4.23
CA ALA A 67 4.19 2.45 4.82
C ALA A 67 2.95 2.79 5.67
N PHE A 68 1.81 2.22 5.31
CA PHE A 68 0.54 2.29 6.03
C PHE A 68 0.20 0.93 6.65
N SER A 69 -0.46 0.93 7.82
CA SER A 69 -0.82 -0.31 8.54
C SER A 69 -2.30 -0.26 8.92
N PHE A 70 -3.13 -0.94 8.14
CA PHE A 70 -4.57 -0.93 8.30
C PHE A 70 -4.98 -2.00 9.31
N PRO A 71 -5.81 -1.67 10.32
CA PRO A 71 -6.18 -2.61 11.38
C PRO A 71 -7.24 -3.63 10.93
N GLN A 72 -8.14 -3.27 10.01
CA GLN A 72 -9.22 -4.14 9.55
C GLN A 72 -9.09 -4.49 8.07
N LYS A 73 -9.59 -5.68 7.70
CA LYS A 73 -9.74 -6.07 6.30
C LYS A 73 -10.70 -5.10 5.60
N GLY A 74 -10.37 -4.62 4.41
CA GLY A 74 -11.20 -3.68 3.66
C GLY A 74 -10.88 -2.21 3.94
N ASP A 75 -10.23 -1.88 5.06
CA ASP A 75 -9.87 -0.49 5.39
C ASP A 75 -8.90 0.09 4.35
N ALA A 76 -7.95 -0.73 3.88
CA ALA A 76 -6.98 -0.32 2.87
C ALA A 76 -7.67 -0.01 1.55
N GLU A 77 -8.51 -0.94 1.06
CA GLU A 77 -9.26 -0.81 -0.18
C GLU A 77 -10.14 0.44 -0.17
N GLN A 78 -10.91 0.64 0.91
CA GLN A 78 -11.76 1.81 1.07
C GLN A 78 -10.96 3.11 1.14
N PHE A 79 -9.87 3.12 1.90
CA PHE A 79 -9.01 4.28 2.02
C PHE A 79 -8.43 4.67 0.67
N PHE A 80 -7.78 3.74 -0.04
CA PHE A 80 -7.14 4.04 -1.31
C PHE A 80 -8.14 4.39 -2.41
N MET A 81 -9.30 3.73 -2.46
CA MET A 81 -10.39 4.13 -3.37
C MET A 81 -10.82 5.57 -3.11
N SER A 82 -10.96 5.98 -1.84
CA SER A 82 -11.35 7.36 -1.50
C SER A 82 -10.27 8.40 -1.81
N GLN A 83 -8.98 8.02 -1.82
CA GLN A 83 -7.90 8.93 -2.23
C GLN A 83 -7.78 9.00 -3.75
N ALA A 84 -7.98 7.87 -4.45
CA ALA A 84 -8.04 7.83 -5.91
C ALA A 84 -9.15 8.77 -6.43
N GLN A 85 -10.35 8.74 -5.82
CA GLN A 85 -11.46 9.63 -6.16
C GLN A 85 -11.16 11.13 -6.00
N LYS A 86 -10.11 11.49 -5.23
CA LYS A 86 -9.63 12.87 -5.10
C LYS A 86 -8.56 13.23 -6.14
N GLY A 87 -8.28 12.33 -7.08
CA GLY A 87 -7.25 12.48 -8.11
C GLY A 87 -5.83 12.25 -7.61
N ILE A 88 -5.66 11.63 -6.43
CA ILE A 88 -4.32 11.35 -5.89
C ILE A 88 -3.70 10.20 -6.66
N LYS A 89 -2.56 10.45 -7.29
CA LYS A 89 -1.80 9.44 -8.01
C LYS A 89 -0.94 8.64 -7.03
N MET A 90 -1.06 7.32 -7.09
CA MET A 90 -0.29 6.44 -6.20
C MET A 90 -0.20 5.02 -6.75
N THR A 91 0.92 4.35 -6.47
CA THR A 91 1.09 2.90 -6.64
C THR A 91 1.04 2.24 -5.28
N ILE A 92 0.28 1.15 -5.14
CA ILE A 92 0.08 0.42 -3.89
C ILE A 92 0.71 -0.96 -4.04
N ALA A 93 1.59 -1.30 -3.10
CA ALA A 93 2.26 -2.58 -3.03
C ALA A 93 2.13 -3.21 -1.63
N THR A 94 2.36 -4.51 -1.55
CA THR A 94 2.51 -5.25 -0.29
C THR A 94 3.90 -5.04 0.32
N ASN A 95 4.11 -5.61 1.51
CA ASN A 95 5.42 -5.72 2.14
C ASN A 95 6.45 -6.57 1.38
N THR A 96 6.01 -7.37 0.41
CA THR A 96 6.85 -8.14 -0.52
C THR A 96 7.16 -7.37 -1.80
N CYS A 97 6.80 -6.08 -1.87
CA CYS A 97 6.94 -5.20 -3.04
C CYS A 97 6.11 -5.66 -4.25
N GLU A 98 5.07 -6.48 -4.05
CA GLU A 98 4.14 -6.88 -5.10
C GLU A 98 3.07 -5.81 -5.26
N VAL A 99 2.87 -5.32 -6.48
CA VAL A 99 1.84 -4.32 -6.77
C VAL A 99 0.48 -4.99 -6.66
N VAL A 100 -0.42 -4.33 -5.95
CA VAL A 100 -1.80 -4.80 -5.69
C VAL A 100 -2.85 -3.85 -6.23
N GLY A 101 -2.43 -2.63 -6.55
CA GLY A 101 -3.27 -1.67 -7.23
C GLY A 101 -2.53 -0.36 -7.48
N TYR A 102 -3.15 0.51 -8.26
CA TYR A 102 -2.64 1.84 -8.53
C TYR A 102 -3.79 2.77 -8.86
N SER A 103 -3.55 4.07 -8.79
CA SER A 103 -4.49 5.08 -9.29
C SER A 103 -3.76 6.12 -10.11
N SER A 104 -4.51 6.75 -10.99
CA SER A 104 -4.05 7.86 -11.79
C SER A 104 -4.86 9.11 -11.48
N GLU A 105 -4.60 10.21 -12.18
CA GLU A 105 -5.29 11.49 -11.98
C GLU A 105 -6.75 11.46 -12.48
N ASP A 106 -7.20 10.35 -13.07
CA ASP A 106 -8.55 10.14 -13.60
C ASP A 106 -9.62 9.89 -12.53
N GLY A 107 -9.24 9.75 -11.26
CA GLY A 107 -10.19 9.54 -10.17
C GLY A 107 -10.48 8.08 -9.87
N HIS A 108 -9.84 7.14 -10.56
CA HIS A 108 -10.12 5.71 -10.46
C HIS A 108 -8.96 4.95 -9.82
N LEU A 109 -9.32 3.88 -9.10
CA LEU A 109 -8.36 2.88 -8.61
C LEU A 109 -8.41 1.70 -9.57
N TYR A 110 -7.26 1.08 -9.82
CA TYR A 110 -7.08 -0.02 -10.74
C TYR A 110 -6.35 -1.18 -10.07
N HIS A 111 -6.69 -2.39 -10.48
CA HIS A 111 -5.90 -3.58 -10.24
C HIS A 111 -4.59 -3.53 -11.04
N PRO A 112 -3.56 -4.34 -10.71
CA PRO A 112 -2.26 -4.30 -11.38
C PRO A 112 -2.30 -4.67 -12.88
N ASP A 113 -3.29 -5.48 -13.28
CA ASP A 113 -3.61 -5.80 -14.68
C ASP A 113 -4.28 -4.63 -15.44
N GLY A 114 -4.68 -3.61 -14.69
CA GLY A 114 -5.34 -2.42 -15.18
C GLY A 114 -6.85 -2.56 -15.38
N GLU A 115 -7.49 -3.58 -14.80
CA GLU A 115 -8.94 -3.55 -14.60
C GLU A 115 -9.30 -2.51 -13.53
N GLU A 116 -10.42 -1.81 -13.69
CA GLU A 116 -10.89 -0.85 -12.70
C GLU A 116 -11.31 -1.56 -11.42
N PHE A 117 -10.84 -1.06 -10.29
CA PHE A 117 -11.16 -1.56 -8.96
C PHE A 117 -12.57 -1.15 -8.56
N GLN A 118 -13.43 -2.11 -8.26
CA GLN A 118 -14.82 -1.86 -7.89
C GLN A 118 -15.03 -1.94 -6.38
N GLN A 119 -16.08 -1.29 -5.87
CA GLN A 119 -16.44 -1.40 -4.46
C GLN A 119 -16.77 -2.86 -4.10
N GLY A 120 -16.04 -3.41 -3.13
CA GLY A 120 -16.16 -4.81 -2.71
C GLY A 120 -15.10 -5.72 -3.31
N ASP A 121 -14.31 -5.24 -4.27
CA ASP A 121 -13.08 -5.91 -4.67
C ASP A 121 -12.10 -5.94 -3.49
N GLY A 122 -11.26 -6.97 -3.47
CA GLY A 122 -10.12 -7.06 -2.57
C GLY A 122 -8.83 -6.89 -3.36
N PHE A 123 -7.78 -6.41 -2.68
CA PHE A 123 -6.45 -6.41 -3.25
C PHE A 123 -5.99 -7.84 -3.55
N LYS A 124 -5.54 -8.05 -4.78
CA LYS A 124 -4.98 -9.33 -5.24
C LYS A 124 -3.49 -9.15 -5.44
N SER A 125 -2.70 -10.07 -4.88
CA SER A 125 -1.27 -10.17 -5.17
C SER A 125 -1.08 -10.38 -6.67
N SER A 126 -0.26 -9.54 -7.30
CA SER A 126 0.22 -9.77 -8.67
C SER A 126 1.66 -10.27 -8.64
N GLU A 127 2.09 -10.92 -9.73
CA GLU A 127 3.50 -11.25 -9.95
C GLU A 127 4.33 -10.01 -10.33
N ILE A 128 3.69 -8.83 -10.45
CA ILE A 128 4.33 -7.59 -10.85
C ILE A 128 4.90 -6.92 -9.61
N THR A 129 6.23 -6.78 -9.57
CA THR A 129 6.92 -6.07 -8.49
C THR A 129 6.97 -4.57 -8.75
N LEU A 130 7.10 -3.79 -7.68
CA LEU A 130 7.17 -2.33 -7.73
C LEU A 130 8.26 -1.81 -8.68
N ASP A 131 9.44 -2.43 -8.69
CA ASP A 131 10.55 -2.09 -9.61
C ASP A 131 10.23 -2.35 -11.10
N ASN A 132 9.33 -3.28 -11.38
CA ASN A 132 8.94 -3.67 -12.74
C ASN A 132 7.62 -3.04 -13.18
N PHE A 133 6.96 -2.31 -12.28
CA PHE A 133 5.69 -1.68 -12.55
C PHE A 133 5.89 -0.27 -13.09
N VAL A 134 5.41 -0.05 -14.31
CA VAL A 134 5.33 1.29 -14.89
C VAL A 134 3.90 1.73 -14.77
N LEU A 135 3.68 2.79 -13.99
CA LEU A 135 2.35 3.37 -13.84
C LEU A 135 1.83 3.77 -15.23
N PRO A 136 0.69 3.23 -15.67
CA PRO A 136 0.11 3.61 -16.96
C PRO A 136 -0.18 5.10 -16.97
N SER A 137 0.25 5.80 -18.02
CA SER A 137 -0.19 7.17 -18.25
C SER A 137 -1.70 7.13 -18.48
N ALA A 138 -2.45 8.07 -17.89
CA ALA A 138 -3.91 8.18 -17.90
C ALA A 138 -4.56 8.37 -19.30
N ALA A 139 -3.87 7.99 -20.36
CA ALA A 139 -4.40 7.90 -21.71
C ALA A 139 -4.91 6.47 -21.96
N ARG A 140 -6.05 6.11 -21.36
CA ARG A 140 -6.93 5.16 -22.04
C ARG A 140 -7.99 5.96 -22.81
N PRO A 141 -8.17 5.68 -24.12
CA PRO A 141 -9.08 6.41 -25.00
C PRO A 141 -10.55 6.22 -24.65
#